data_AF-A0AB36T8D9-F1
#
_entry.id   AF-A0AB36T8D9-F1
#
_cell.length_a   1.000
_cell.length_b   1.000
_cell.length_c   1.000
_cell.angle_alpha   90.00
_cell.angle_beta   90.00
_cell.angle_gamma   90.00
#
_symmetry.space_group_name_H-M   'P 1'
#
loop_
_entity.id
_entity.type
_entity.pdbx_description
1 polymer ?
#
loop_
_entity_poly.entity_id
_entity_poly.type
_entity_poly.pdbx_seq_one_letter_code
_entity_poly.pdbx_strand_id
1 'polypeptide(L)'
;MFKKAAAIVLTSSIISIPITGLAETVTTSNTATVNVNAVKQSGWVQQNGKWYYFNPDGTIKKGWLLDNNKWYYLNSSGIMQTGWLFDQGVWYYLNASGAMQTGWLFDQGVWYYLNSNGSMQTGWLLDQGVWYYLNASGAMQTGWLLNQGVWYYLNSNGSMKTGWLLDNNKWYYLNSSGGMKIGWLQDGNNRYYLQNDGSMKIGWLQVNNTWYYLNASGAMQTGWLSNGGAWYYLNANGTMKTGWSFIDGSWYYLQNNGAMKTDWLQDGDTWYYLQSNGMMQTGTASINGTTYHFDKSGAWIPENNITATTYLDLDLTYASNVTGAEIDANIKKYHPDSPLIGHGNDFVEAQAKHGVNALYLAAHAILESGYGKSEIAYRKHNLFGLRAYDADPFKYAKYLPTFGDSISYNANYVREKYLEKNGSYFNGPTLKGMNVMYSTDQEWSAKIVKIMERIKPFQKKDYVYAKKLPKNPNSLNVDALSSDIPYKTYSQGTTKTVKLATSYYVVPYPFDGTIKSQSVTKNDQGTLATGTPVFIYREDPNGWIEFSLTMNGNKYWVLKAGLNM
;
A
#
# COMPACT_ATOMS: atom_id res chain seq x y z
N MET A 1 -8.13 28.65 -42.52
CA MET A 1 -8.00 29.70 -43.56
C MET A 1 -8.22 29.06 -44.92
N PHE A 2 -9.01 29.69 -45.82
CA PHE A 2 -9.08 29.55 -47.30
C PHE A 2 -8.91 28.15 -47.97
N LYS A 3 -9.64 27.77 -49.01
CA LYS A 3 -10.31 28.56 -50.07
C LYS A 3 -11.44 27.75 -50.74
N LYS A 4 -12.40 28.44 -51.37
CA LYS A 4 -13.52 27.85 -52.13
C LYS A 4 -13.04 27.25 -53.47
N ALA A 5 -13.70 26.20 -53.94
CA ALA A 5 -13.67 25.78 -55.34
C ALA A 5 -14.73 26.55 -56.16
N ALA A 6 -14.43 26.81 -57.44
CA ALA A 6 -15.34 27.46 -58.39
C ALA A 6 -15.62 26.52 -59.57
N ALA A 7 -16.85 26.55 -60.09
CA ALA A 7 -17.26 25.77 -61.25
C ALA A 7 -16.93 26.51 -62.55
N ILE A 8 -16.61 25.76 -63.60
CA ILE A 8 -16.53 26.25 -64.98
C ILE A 8 -17.34 25.29 -65.86
N VAL A 9 -18.28 25.86 -66.62
CA VAL A 9 -19.05 25.20 -67.67
C VAL A 9 -18.41 25.56 -69.01
N LEU A 10 -18.32 24.60 -69.94
CA LEU A 10 -17.94 24.85 -71.33
C LEU A 10 -19.00 24.30 -72.26
N THR A 11 -19.44 25.15 -73.19
CA THR A 11 -20.47 24.87 -74.19
C THR A 11 -19.86 24.31 -75.47
N SER A 12 -20.57 23.38 -76.11
CA SER A 12 -20.24 22.91 -77.46
C SER A 12 -20.76 23.88 -78.53
N SER A 13 -20.06 24.00 -79.65
CA SER A 13 -20.54 24.69 -80.85
C SER A 13 -20.03 23.99 -82.11
N ILE A 14 -20.87 23.99 -83.14
CA ILE A 14 -20.79 23.11 -84.32
C ILE A 14 -20.14 23.85 -85.48
N ILE A 15 -19.36 23.16 -86.32
CA ILE A 15 -18.96 23.64 -87.65
C ILE A 15 -19.31 22.55 -88.68
N SER A 16 -19.99 22.96 -89.75
CA SER A 16 -20.44 22.14 -90.89
C SER A 16 -19.69 22.54 -92.19
N ILE A 17 -20.25 22.15 -93.35
CA ILE A 17 -20.00 22.67 -94.74
C ILE A 17 -18.99 21.77 -95.54
N PRO A 18 -19.19 21.43 -96.84
CA PRO A 18 -20.42 20.92 -97.53
C PRO A 18 -20.16 19.91 -98.73
N ILE A 19 -21.23 19.56 -99.49
CA ILE A 19 -21.37 19.42 -100.99
C ILE A 19 -20.14 18.92 -101.82
N THR A 20 -20.17 17.92 -102.72
CA THR A 20 -21.16 17.41 -103.74
C THR A 20 -20.99 15.88 -103.93
N GLY A 21 -21.51 15.09 -104.91
CA GLY A 21 -22.42 15.29 -106.06
C GLY A 21 -22.31 14.18 -107.14
N LEU A 22 -23.35 14.04 -107.98
CA LEU A 22 -23.49 13.21 -109.21
C LEU A 22 -23.77 11.69 -109.05
N ALA A 23 -24.44 11.15 -110.07
CA ALA A 23 -25.11 9.86 -110.12
C ALA A 23 -24.67 9.05 -111.35
N GLU A 24 -24.92 7.73 -111.35
CA GLU A 24 -25.49 7.06 -112.52
C GLU A 24 -26.04 5.66 -112.20
N THR A 25 -27.03 5.22 -112.98
CA THR A 25 -27.73 3.93 -112.82
C THR A 25 -27.25 2.90 -113.83
N VAL A 26 -27.02 1.66 -113.40
CA VAL A 26 -27.02 0.50 -114.29
C VAL A 26 -27.89 -0.61 -113.71
N THR A 27 -28.89 -1.01 -114.50
CA THR A 27 -29.74 -2.18 -114.29
C THR A 27 -29.08 -3.45 -114.84
N THR A 28 -29.26 -4.59 -114.19
CA THR A 28 -29.91 -5.77 -114.82
C THR A 28 -30.29 -6.82 -113.78
N SER A 29 -31.50 -7.33 -113.97
CA SER A 29 -32.11 -8.50 -113.35
C SER A 29 -31.29 -9.79 -113.45
N ASN A 30 -31.37 -10.64 -112.42
CA ASN A 30 -32.10 -11.91 -112.55
C ASN A 30 -32.43 -12.53 -111.18
N THR A 31 -33.70 -12.85 -110.99
CA THR A 31 -34.25 -13.56 -109.83
C THR A 31 -34.45 -15.05 -110.14
N ALA A 32 -34.67 -15.83 -109.07
CA ALA A 32 -35.01 -17.26 -109.04
C ALA A 32 -33.84 -18.24 -109.29
N THR A 33 -33.64 -19.28 -108.45
CA THR A 33 -34.27 -19.60 -107.15
C THR A 33 -33.30 -20.50 -106.38
N VAL A 34 -32.94 -20.14 -105.14
CA VAL A 34 -32.17 -21.03 -104.25
C VAL A 34 -33.11 -21.59 -103.18
N ASN A 35 -33.26 -22.91 -103.19
CA ASN A 35 -33.83 -23.66 -102.08
C ASN A 35 -32.95 -23.46 -100.84
N VAL A 36 -33.47 -22.84 -99.79
CA VAL A 36 -32.80 -22.77 -98.49
C VAL A 36 -33.64 -23.50 -97.45
N ASN A 37 -33.34 -24.80 -97.27
CA ASN A 37 -33.61 -25.45 -95.98
C ASN A 37 -32.69 -24.80 -94.95
N ALA A 38 -33.15 -23.69 -94.36
CA ALA A 38 -32.41 -22.97 -93.35
C ALA A 38 -32.32 -23.84 -92.08
N VAL A 39 -31.18 -24.51 -91.92
CA VAL A 39 -30.82 -25.16 -90.66
C VAL A 39 -30.83 -24.07 -89.59
N LYS A 40 -31.79 -24.15 -88.64
CA LYS A 40 -31.82 -23.24 -87.50
C LYS A 40 -30.54 -23.42 -86.70
N GLN A 41 -29.63 -22.46 -86.80
CA GLN A 41 -28.44 -22.42 -85.94
C GLN A 41 -28.92 -22.24 -84.50
N SER A 42 -28.46 -23.11 -83.62
CA SER A 42 -28.67 -23.06 -82.17
C SER A 42 -27.34 -23.24 -81.47
N GLY A 43 -27.18 -22.62 -80.30
CA GLY A 43 -25.90 -22.49 -79.61
C GLY A 43 -25.12 -21.22 -79.96
N TRP A 44 -23.82 -21.24 -79.67
CA TRP A 44 -22.91 -20.11 -79.90
C TRP A 44 -22.60 -19.90 -81.39
N VAL A 45 -22.74 -18.65 -81.85
CA VAL A 45 -22.43 -18.23 -83.23
C VAL A 45 -21.64 -16.93 -83.20
N GLN A 46 -20.53 -16.88 -83.94
CA GLN A 46 -19.75 -15.66 -84.12
C GLN A 46 -20.12 -14.97 -85.44
N GLN A 47 -20.43 -13.67 -85.39
CA GLN A 47 -20.74 -12.85 -86.57
C GLN A 47 -20.03 -11.50 -86.45
N ASN A 48 -19.27 -11.10 -87.47
CA ASN A 48 -18.53 -9.83 -87.50
C ASN A 48 -17.67 -9.60 -86.23
N GLY A 49 -16.98 -10.64 -85.75
CA GLY A 49 -16.16 -10.62 -84.54
C GLY A 49 -16.93 -10.70 -83.21
N LYS A 50 -18.26 -10.60 -83.22
CA LYS A 50 -19.12 -10.61 -82.03
C LYS A 50 -19.75 -11.98 -81.81
N TRP A 51 -19.86 -12.41 -80.55
CA TRP A 51 -20.51 -13.66 -80.18
C TRP A 51 -21.98 -13.43 -79.81
N TYR A 52 -22.83 -14.33 -80.31
CA TYR A 52 -24.26 -14.43 -80.05
C TYR A 52 -24.58 -15.85 -79.61
N TYR A 53 -25.70 -16.05 -78.91
CA TYR A 53 -26.23 -17.39 -78.63
C TYR A 53 -27.67 -17.48 -79.14
N PHE A 54 -27.95 -18.51 -79.95
CA PHE A 54 -29.28 -18.79 -80.49
C PHE A 54 -29.95 -19.92 -79.69
N ASN A 55 -31.16 -19.66 -79.21
CA ASN A 55 -32.01 -20.67 -78.59
C ASN A 55 -32.43 -21.74 -79.63
N PRO A 56 -32.88 -22.94 -79.21
CA PRO A 56 -33.31 -24.00 -80.14
C PRO A 56 -34.45 -23.61 -81.11
N ASP A 57 -35.24 -22.60 -80.77
CA ASP A 57 -36.29 -22.05 -81.62
C ASP A 57 -35.77 -21.10 -82.73
N GLY A 58 -34.49 -20.71 -82.68
CA GLY A 58 -33.84 -19.75 -83.57
C GLY A 58 -33.85 -18.30 -83.08
N THR A 59 -34.33 -18.02 -81.86
CA THR A 59 -34.30 -16.67 -81.26
C THR A 59 -32.96 -16.36 -80.60
N ILE A 60 -32.56 -15.08 -80.60
CA ILE A 60 -31.31 -14.65 -79.96
C ILE A 60 -31.51 -14.52 -78.43
N LYS A 61 -30.67 -15.20 -77.65
CA LYS A 61 -30.64 -15.12 -76.19
C LYS A 61 -30.17 -13.74 -75.71
N LYS A 62 -30.81 -13.24 -74.65
CA LYS A 62 -30.47 -11.97 -73.96
C LYS A 62 -30.38 -12.20 -72.45
N GLY A 63 -29.67 -11.32 -71.76
CA GLY A 63 -29.35 -11.42 -70.34
C GLY A 63 -28.43 -12.60 -70.03
N TRP A 64 -28.47 -13.06 -68.78
CA TRP A 64 -27.69 -14.19 -68.28
C TRP A 64 -28.04 -15.52 -68.99
N LEU A 65 -27.00 -16.25 -69.38
CA LEU A 65 -27.03 -17.58 -69.99
C LEU A 65 -26.11 -18.50 -69.18
N LEU A 66 -26.62 -19.66 -68.76
CA LEU A 66 -25.82 -20.76 -68.23
C LEU A 66 -25.59 -21.76 -69.36
N ASP A 67 -24.33 -21.97 -69.73
CA ASP A 67 -23.91 -22.95 -70.74
C ASP A 67 -22.66 -23.68 -70.25
N ASN A 68 -22.62 -25.00 -70.35
CA ASN A 68 -21.50 -25.86 -69.92
C ASN A 68 -20.94 -25.49 -68.51
N ASN A 69 -21.84 -25.32 -67.53
CA ASN A 69 -21.56 -24.90 -66.15
C ASN A 69 -20.85 -23.53 -66.01
N LYS A 70 -20.92 -22.66 -67.02
CA LYS A 70 -20.40 -21.29 -66.98
C LYS A 70 -21.51 -20.28 -67.28
N TRP A 71 -21.50 -19.17 -66.56
CA TRP A 71 -22.40 -18.05 -66.81
C TRP A 71 -21.79 -17.07 -67.82
N TYR A 72 -22.62 -16.58 -68.72
CA TYR A 72 -22.31 -15.57 -69.73
C TYR A 72 -23.42 -14.52 -69.75
N TYR A 73 -23.15 -13.32 -70.27
CA TYR A 73 -24.16 -12.28 -70.41
C TYR A 73 -24.25 -11.78 -71.85
N LEU A 74 -25.45 -11.84 -72.43
CA LEU A 74 -25.77 -11.31 -73.75
C LEU A 74 -26.53 -9.99 -73.57
N ASN A 75 -26.06 -8.88 -74.15
CA ASN A 75 -26.70 -7.58 -73.95
C ASN A 75 -28.07 -7.46 -74.64
N SER A 76 -28.70 -6.28 -74.60
CA SER A 76 -30.01 -6.04 -75.23
C SER A 76 -30.06 -6.29 -76.75
N SER A 77 -28.90 -6.26 -77.42
CA SER A 77 -28.70 -6.61 -78.84
C SER A 77 -28.26 -8.06 -79.06
N GLY A 78 -28.17 -8.86 -78.00
CA GLY A 78 -27.74 -10.26 -78.04
C GLY A 78 -26.23 -10.49 -78.11
N ILE A 79 -25.42 -9.45 -77.93
CA ILE A 79 -23.95 -9.53 -78.03
C ILE A 79 -23.36 -9.95 -76.68
N MET A 80 -22.51 -10.97 -76.67
CA MET A 80 -21.77 -11.42 -75.49
C MET A 80 -20.87 -10.30 -74.92
N GLN A 81 -20.91 -10.12 -73.61
CA GLN A 81 -20.08 -9.15 -72.89
C GLN A 81 -18.81 -9.79 -72.31
N THR A 82 -17.77 -8.97 -72.16
CA THR A 82 -16.48 -9.28 -71.55
C THR A 82 -16.03 -8.09 -70.69
N GLY A 83 -15.18 -8.33 -69.69
CA GLY A 83 -14.78 -7.33 -68.69
C GLY A 83 -15.83 -7.13 -67.61
N TRP A 84 -15.78 -5.96 -66.95
CA TRP A 84 -16.73 -5.57 -65.91
C TRP A 84 -18.14 -5.33 -66.48
N LEU A 85 -19.14 -5.96 -65.85
CA LEU A 85 -20.56 -5.81 -66.15
C LEU A 85 -21.29 -5.29 -64.90
N PHE A 86 -22.10 -4.25 -65.05
CA PHE A 86 -23.03 -3.80 -64.03
C PHE A 86 -24.46 -4.20 -64.44
N ASP A 87 -25.08 -5.08 -63.66
CA ASP A 87 -26.43 -5.59 -63.90
C ASP A 87 -27.25 -5.50 -62.60
N GLN A 88 -28.40 -4.83 -62.66
CA GLN A 88 -29.35 -4.67 -61.54
C GLN A 88 -28.75 -4.16 -60.21
N GLY A 89 -27.73 -3.30 -60.26
CA GLY A 89 -27.08 -2.77 -59.05
C GLY A 89 -25.86 -3.56 -58.58
N VAL A 90 -25.51 -4.65 -59.26
CA VAL A 90 -24.42 -5.56 -58.89
C VAL A 90 -23.35 -5.58 -59.98
N TRP A 91 -22.08 -5.54 -59.58
CA TRP A 91 -20.94 -5.72 -60.48
C TRP A 91 -20.57 -7.21 -60.60
N TYR A 92 -20.22 -7.61 -61.82
CA TYR A 92 -19.72 -8.93 -62.19
C TYR A 92 -18.52 -8.75 -63.11
N TYR A 93 -17.70 -9.79 -63.30
CA TYR A 93 -16.62 -9.79 -64.28
C TYR A 93 -16.72 -11.00 -65.20
N LEU A 94 -16.72 -10.76 -66.51
CA LEU A 94 -16.70 -11.78 -67.56
C LEU A 94 -15.29 -11.81 -68.14
N ASN A 95 -14.63 -12.97 -68.17
CA ASN A 95 -13.27 -13.05 -68.72
C ASN A 95 -13.23 -12.85 -70.25
N ALA A 96 -12.04 -12.98 -70.85
CA ALA A 96 -11.86 -12.84 -72.30
C ALA A 96 -12.68 -13.84 -73.16
N SER A 97 -13.13 -14.98 -72.59
CA SER A 97 -14.06 -15.91 -73.25
C SER A 97 -15.53 -15.64 -72.93
N GLY A 98 -15.85 -14.51 -72.30
CA GLY A 98 -17.20 -14.13 -71.84
C GLY A 98 -17.69 -14.89 -70.60
N ALA A 99 -16.87 -15.76 -70.00
CA ALA A 99 -17.28 -16.58 -68.88
C ALA A 99 -17.10 -15.82 -67.55
N MET A 100 -18.17 -15.77 -66.76
CA MET A 100 -18.21 -15.13 -65.45
C MET A 100 -17.14 -15.69 -64.51
N GLN A 101 -16.42 -14.80 -63.83
CA GLN A 101 -15.41 -15.13 -62.84
C GLN A 101 -15.99 -15.18 -61.43
N THR A 102 -15.38 -16.04 -60.60
CA THR A 102 -15.63 -16.17 -59.15
C THR A 102 -14.26 -16.32 -58.47
N GLY A 103 -14.17 -15.96 -57.18
CA GLY A 103 -12.91 -15.88 -56.44
C GLY A 103 -12.14 -14.59 -56.71
N TRP A 104 -10.84 -14.61 -56.43
CA TRP A 104 -9.94 -13.47 -56.61
C TRP A 104 -9.69 -13.13 -58.08
N LEU A 105 -9.83 -11.84 -58.40
CA LEU A 105 -9.51 -11.26 -59.71
C LEU A 105 -8.45 -10.18 -59.55
N PHE A 106 -7.41 -10.23 -60.37
CA PHE A 106 -6.45 -9.14 -60.52
C PHE A 106 -6.69 -8.43 -61.85
N ASP A 107 -7.12 -7.17 -61.79
CA ASP A 107 -7.44 -6.35 -62.97
C ASP A 107 -6.74 -5.00 -62.83
N GLN A 108 -5.98 -4.61 -63.85
CA GLN A 108 -5.27 -3.32 -63.95
C GLN A 108 -4.41 -2.92 -62.72
N GLY A 109 -3.84 -3.89 -62.01
CA GLY A 109 -3.01 -3.63 -60.82
C GLY A 109 -3.76 -3.69 -59.49
N VAL A 110 -5.05 -3.95 -59.50
CA VAL A 110 -5.93 -3.97 -58.32
C VAL A 110 -6.53 -5.37 -58.13
N TRP A 111 -6.58 -5.83 -56.87
CA TRP A 111 -7.28 -7.05 -56.50
C TRP A 111 -8.75 -6.78 -56.16
N TYR A 112 -9.62 -7.65 -56.66
CA TYR A 112 -11.05 -7.72 -56.41
C TYR A 112 -11.42 -9.15 -56.02
N TYR A 113 -12.60 -9.33 -55.42
CA TYR A 113 -13.15 -10.66 -55.18
C TYR A 113 -14.58 -10.76 -55.71
N LEU A 114 -14.87 -11.82 -56.45
CA LEU A 114 -16.19 -12.14 -56.98
C LEU A 114 -16.74 -13.32 -56.18
N ASN A 115 -17.92 -13.16 -55.58
CA ASN A 115 -18.57 -14.20 -54.79
C ASN A 115 -18.95 -15.42 -55.65
N SER A 116 -19.42 -16.50 -55.02
CA SER A 116 -19.80 -17.74 -55.73
C SER A 116 -20.93 -17.57 -56.76
N ASN A 117 -21.76 -16.54 -56.60
CA ASN A 117 -22.79 -16.11 -57.56
C ASN A 117 -22.27 -15.06 -58.59
N GLY A 118 -20.98 -14.75 -58.58
CA GLY A 118 -20.32 -13.77 -59.43
C GLY A 118 -20.37 -12.32 -58.96
N SER A 119 -21.09 -12.00 -57.87
CA SER A 119 -21.20 -10.60 -57.41
C SER A 119 -19.89 -10.09 -56.82
N MET A 120 -19.50 -8.87 -57.18
CA MET A 120 -18.32 -8.23 -56.62
C MET A 120 -18.50 -7.96 -55.12
N GLN A 121 -17.55 -8.45 -54.32
CA GLN A 121 -17.52 -8.26 -52.87
C GLN A 121 -17.09 -6.85 -52.51
N THR A 122 -17.75 -6.28 -51.50
CA THR A 122 -17.34 -5.05 -50.81
C THR A 122 -17.40 -5.27 -49.30
N GLY A 123 -16.65 -4.48 -48.53
CA GLY A 123 -16.50 -4.67 -47.10
C GLY A 123 -15.55 -5.82 -46.76
N TRP A 124 -15.74 -6.42 -45.58
CA TRP A 124 -14.93 -7.53 -45.10
C TRP A 124 -15.19 -8.83 -45.89
N LEU A 125 -14.13 -9.59 -46.12
CA LEU A 125 -14.13 -10.91 -46.73
C LEU A 125 -13.33 -11.86 -45.84
N LEU A 126 -13.89 -13.02 -45.52
CA LEU A 126 -13.16 -14.14 -44.92
C LEU A 126 -12.95 -15.19 -46.00
N ASP A 127 -11.70 -15.36 -46.45
CA ASP A 127 -11.31 -16.37 -47.42
C ASP A 127 -10.24 -17.29 -46.82
N GLN A 128 -10.49 -18.60 -46.85
CA GLN A 128 -9.61 -19.65 -46.28
C GLN A 128 -9.11 -19.38 -44.84
N GLY A 129 -9.91 -18.69 -44.01
CA GLY A 129 -9.56 -18.33 -42.63
C GLY A 129 -8.77 -17.02 -42.48
N VAL A 130 -8.48 -16.33 -43.58
CA VAL A 130 -7.80 -15.03 -43.61
C VAL A 130 -8.82 -13.93 -43.92
N TRP A 131 -8.78 -12.84 -43.14
CA TRP A 131 -9.62 -11.67 -43.38
C TRP A 131 -8.96 -10.69 -44.35
N TYR A 132 -9.77 -10.13 -45.24
CA TYR A 132 -9.43 -9.09 -46.20
C TYR A 132 -10.51 -8.00 -46.17
N TYR A 133 -10.21 -6.82 -46.72
CA TYR A 133 -11.21 -5.75 -46.87
C TYR A 133 -11.19 -5.19 -48.29
N LEU A 134 -12.34 -5.20 -48.94
CA LEU A 134 -12.60 -4.62 -50.25
C LEU A 134 -13.32 -3.29 -50.02
N ASN A 135 -12.87 -2.19 -50.61
CA ASN A 135 -13.53 -0.89 -50.44
C ASN A 135 -14.87 -0.81 -51.21
N ALA A 136 -15.51 0.36 -51.21
CA ALA A 136 -16.78 0.57 -51.90
C ALA A 136 -16.71 0.40 -53.44
N SER A 137 -15.51 0.47 -54.05
CA SER A 137 -15.30 0.14 -55.47
C SER A 137 -14.81 -1.30 -55.68
N GLY A 138 -14.90 -2.17 -54.67
CA GLY A 138 -14.45 -3.56 -54.70
C GLY A 138 -12.93 -3.75 -54.64
N ALA A 139 -12.16 -2.67 -54.54
CA ALA A 139 -10.70 -2.73 -54.55
C ALA A 139 -10.15 -3.12 -53.17
N MET A 140 -9.34 -4.18 -53.14
CA MET A 140 -8.68 -4.67 -51.92
C MET A 140 -7.81 -3.59 -51.29
N GLN A 141 -7.96 -3.41 -49.98
CA GLN A 141 -7.20 -2.43 -49.20
C GLN A 141 -5.94 -3.04 -48.59
N THR A 142 -4.91 -2.21 -48.46
CA THR A 142 -3.64 -2.50 -47.78
C THR A 142 -3.27 -1.31 -46.89
N GLY A 143 -2.48 -1.53 -45.83
CA GLY A 143 -2.13 -0.52 -44.84
C GLY A 143 -3.22 -0.28 -43.80
N TRP A 144 -3.23 0.92 -43.21
CA TRP A 144 -4.20 1.30 -42.17
C TRP A 144 -5.61 1.52 -42.73
N LEU A 145 -6.60 0.87 -42.12
CA LEU A 145 -8.03 0.99 -42.42
C LEU A 145 -8.80 1.47 -41.20
N LEU A 146 -9.54 2.57 -41.31
CA LEU A 146 -10.55 2.96 -40.33
C LEU A 146 -11.92 2.43 -40.78
N ASN A 147 -12.46 1.44 -40.06
CA ASN A 147 -13.80 0.90 -40.32
C ASN A 147 -14.65 1.01 -39.05
N GLN A 148 -15.82 1.67 -39.15
CA GLN A 148 -16.77 1.84 -38.04
C GLN A 148 -16.14 2.41 -36.74
N GLY A 149 -15.16 3.31 -36.86
CA GLY A 149 -14.47 3.92 -35.72
C GLY A 149 -13.33 3.07 -35.12
N VAL A 150 -13.11 1.86 -35.63
CA VAL A 150 -12.00 0.98 -35.22
C VAL A 150 -10.92 0.97 -36.31
N TRP A 151 -9.66 1.13 -35.90
CA TRP A 151 -8.50 0.99 -36.79
C TRP A 151 -8.10 -0.47 -36.93
N TYR A 152 -7.77 -0.87 -38.15
CA TYR A 152 -7.25 -2.18 -38.55
C TYR A 152 -6.00 -1.95 -39.41
N TYR A 153 -5.17 -2.98 -39.58
CA TYR A 153 -4.07 -2.96 -40.55
C TYR A 153 -4.16 -4.16 -41.47
N LEU A 154 -4.06 -3.92 -42.78
CA LEU A 154 -4.01 -4.94 -43.81
C LEU A 154 -2.56 -5.00 -44.33
N ASN A 155 -1.97 -6.19 -44.38
CA ASN A 155 -0.63 -6.39 -44.91
C ASN A 155 -0.58 -6.05 -46.43
N SER A 156 0.62 -6.01 -47.02
CA SER A 156 0.80 -5.76 -48.46
C SER A 156 0.09 -6.78 -49.37
N ASN A 157 -0.18 -7.98 -48.88
CA ASN A 157 -0.99 -9.00 -49.57
C ASN A 157 -2.50 -8.93 -49.24
N GLY A 158 -2.97 -7.85 -48.60
CA GLY A 158 -4.37 -7.63 -48.19
C GLY A 158 -4.82 -8.35 -46.91
N SER A 159 -4.04 -9.30 -46.38
CA SER A 159 -4.42 -10.04 -45.18
C SER A 159 -4.45 -9.16 -43.93
N MET A 160 -5.48 -9.30 -43.10
CA MET A 160 -5.63 -8.54 -41.85
C MET A 160 -4.56 -8.95 -40.82
N LYS A 161 -3.85 -7.96 -40.27
CA LYS A 161 -2.84 -8.13 -39.24
C LYS A 161 -3.47 -8.26 -37.86
N THR A 162 -2.99 -9.23 -37.09
CA THR A 162 -3.22 -9.39 -35.65
C THR A 162 -1.87 -9.36 -34.91
N GLY A 163 -1.89 -9.14 -33.58
CA GLY A 163 -0.70 -9.02 -32.75
C GLY A 163 0.11 -7.74 -33.00
N TRP A 164 1.39 -7.77 -32.63
CA TRP A 164 2.30 -6.63 -32.78
C TRP A 164 2.58 -6.25 -34.24
N LEU A 165 2.62 -4.94 -34.51
CA LEU A 165 2.95 -4.31 -35.79
C LEU A 165 3.99 -3.22 -35.55
N LEU A 166 5.06 -3.20 -36.34
CA LEU A 166 5.98 -2.07 -36.43
C LEU A 166 5.67 -1.29 -37.70
N ASP A 167 5.25 -0.03 -37.56
CA ASP A 167 4.96 0.88 -38.67
C ASP A 167 5.57 2.26 -38.35
N ASN A 168 6.29 2.85 -39.30
CA ASN A 168 6.93 4.18 -39.15
C ASN A 168 7.71 4.36 -37.83
N ASN A 169 8.53 3.37 -37.46
CA ASN A 169 9.30 3.30 -36.20
C ASN A 169 8.46 3.34 -34.90
N LYS A 170 7.16 3.09 -34.98
CA LYS A 170 6.25 2.96 -33.83
C LYS A 170 5.70 1.53 -33.77
N TRP A 171 5.62 0.99 -32.56
CA TRP A 171 4.94 -0.29 -32.30
C TRP A 171 3.46 -0.07 -32.00
N TYR A 172 2.62 -0.91 -32.58
CA TYR A 172 1.18 -0.97 -32.41
C TYR A 172 0.78 -2.41 -32.08
N TYR A 173 -0.41 -2.60 -31.48
CA TYR A 173 -0.95 -3.93 -31.25
C TYR A 173 -2.37 -4.04 -31.80
N LEU A 174 -2.59 -5.02 -32.68
CA LEU A 174 -3.90 -5.38 -33.21
C LEU A 174 -4.42 -6.59 -32.43
N ASN A 175 -5.65 -6.52 -31.92
CA ASN A 175 -6.24 -7.62 -31.15
C ASN A 175 -6.56 -8.84 -32.05
N SER A 176 -7.16 -9.89 -31.48
CA SER A 176 -7.55 -11.10 -32.24
C SER A 176 -8.63 -10.84 -33.31
N SER A 177 -9.42 -9.77 -33.20
CA SER A 177 -10.34 -9.31 -34.24
C SER A 177 -9.72 -8.28 -35.19
N GLY A 178 -8.40 -8.09 -35.16
CA GLY A 178 -7.65 -7.12 -35.97
C GLY A 178 -7.78 -5.65 -35.56
N GLY A 179 -8.58 -5.35 -34.53
CA GLY A 179 -8.81 -3.99 -34.06
C GLY A 179 -7.63 -3.46 -33.21
N MET A 180 -7.18 -2.25 -33.51
CA MET A 180 -6.07 -1.59 -32.82
C MET A 180 -6.36 -1.36 -31.33
N LYS A 181 -5.45 -1.80 -30.47
CA LYS A 181 -5.53 -1.65 -29.02
C LYS A 181 -5.02 -0.29 -28.57
N ILE A 182 -5.74 0.34 -27.66
CA ILE A 182 -5.30 1.50 -26.86
C ILE A 182 -5.31 1.14 -25.36
N GLY A 183 -4.61 1.93 -24.54
CA GLY A 183 -4.46 1.72 -23.09
C GLY A 183 -3.59 0.51 -22.74
N TRP A 184 -3.76 -0.03 -21.52
CA TRP A 184 -2.99 -1.17 -21.04
C TRP A 184 -3.22 -2.45 -21.87
N LEU A 185 -2.13 -3.16 -22.15
CA LEU A 185 -2.07 -4.50 -22.75
C LEU A 185 -1.25 -5.41 -21.83
N GLN A 186 -1.77 -6.62 -21.58
CA GLN A 186 -0.99 -7.74 -21.05
C GLN A 186 -0.63 -8.64 -22.23
N ASP A 187 0.65 -8.95 -22.41
CA ASP A 187 1.12 -9.89 -23.42
C ASP A 187 2.27 -10.74 -22.83
N GLY A 188 2.04 -12.05 -22.75
CA GLY A 188 2.80 -12.95 -21.88
C GLY A 188 2.86 -12.43 -20.43
N ASN A 189 4.05 -12.43 -19.84
CA ASN A 189 4.29 -11.89 -18.50
C ASN A 189 4.41 -10.36 -18.45
N ASN A 190 4.46 -9.69 -19.61
CA ASN A 190 4.77 -8.26 -19.69
C ASN A 190 3.50 -7.41 -19.81
N ARG A 191 3.54 -6.21 -19.21
CA ARG A 191 2.54 -5.17 -19.41
C ARG A 191 3.09 -4.04 -20.27
N TYR A 192 2.30 -3.60 -21.23
CA TYR A 192 2.60 -2.50 -22.15
C TYR A 192 1.48 -1.48 -22.09
N TYR A 193 1.75 -0.26 -22.54
CA TYR A 193 0.72 0.78 -22.67
C TYR A 193 0.72 1.34 -24.09
N LEU A 194 -0.42 1.21 -24.77
CA LEU A 194 -0.65 1.79 -26.09
C LEU A 194 -1.33 3.15 -25.88
N GLN A 195 -0.81 4.20 -26.52
CA GLN A 195 -1.33 5.56 -26.42
C GLN A 195 -2.64 5.70 -27.22
N ASN A 196 -3.27 6.88 -27.16
CA ASN A 196 -4.51 7.15 -27.89
C ASN A 196 -4.34 7.11 -29.42
N ASP A 197 -3.12 7.33 -29.93
CA ASP A 197 -2.78 7.12 -31.35
C ASP A 197 -2.43 5.65 -31.67
N GLY A 198 -2.60 4.73 -30.72
CA GLY A 198 -2.24 3.31 -30.81
C GLY A 198 -0.77 2.99 -30.58
N SER A 199 0.12 3.99 -30.51
CA SER A 199 1.56 3.74 -30.42
C SER A 199 2.00 3.33 -29.01
N MET A 200 2.90 2.36 -28.93
CA MET A 200 3.43 1.84 -27.67
C MET A 200 4.28 2.90 -26.94
N LYS A 201 4.00 3.09 -25.66
CA LYS A 201 4.73 4.01 -24.79
C LYS A 201 6.02 3.37 -24.25
N ILE A 202 7.11 4.14 -24.30
CA ILE A 202 8.37 3.87 -23.58
C ILE A 202 8.68 5.01 -22.59
N GLY A 203 9.48 4.75 -21.56
CA GLY A 203 9.83 5.68 -20.48
C GLY A 203 8.69 5.95 -19.50
N TRP A 204 8.79 7.06 -18.75
CA TRP A 204 7.81 7.49 -17.75
C TRP A 204 6.41 7.69 -18.33
N LEU A 205 5.39 7.13 -17.67
CA LEU A 205 3.98 7.23 -18.01
C LEU A 205 3.19 7.62 -16.76
N GLN A 206 2.27 8.58 -16.88
CA GLN A 206 1.28 8.87 -15.84
C GLN A 206 -0.11 8.45 -16.32
N VAL A 207 -0.83 7.68 -15.51
CA VAL A 207 -2.24 7.30 -15.74
C VAL A 207 -2.99 7.49 -14.42
N ASN A 208 -4.08 8.26 -14.42
CA ASN A 208 -4.90 8.54 -13.24
C ASN A 208 -4.05 8.99 -12.04
N ASN A 209 -3.23 10.04 -12.25
CA ASN A 209 -2.23 10.59 -11.32
C ASN A 209 -1.14 9.62 -10.84
N THR A 210 -1.14 8.37 -11.29
CA THR A 210 -0.19 7.33 -10.87
C THR A 210 0.92 7.17 -11.90
N TRP A 211 2.19 7.18 -11.44
CA TRP A 211 3.36 7.02 -12.31
C TRP A 211 3.77 5.55 -12.48
N TYR A 212 4.20 5.23 -13.69
CA TYR A 212 4.73 3.94 -14.14
C TYR A 212 5.96 4.20 -15.02
N TYR A 213 6.81 3.19 -15.20
CA TYR A 213 7.93 3.25 -16.15
C TYR A 213 7.88 2.06 -17.11
N LEU A 214 7.94 2.33 -18.41
CA LEU A 214 8.06 1.32 -19.46
C LEU A 214 9.51 1.34 -19.96
N ASN A 215 10.16 0.18 -20.05
CA ASN A 215 11.55 0.10 -20.53
C ASN A 215 11.65 0.34 -22.06
N ALA A 216 12.85 0.16 -22.63
CA ALA A 216 13.09 0.34 -24.06
C ALA A 216 12.29 -0.64 -24.97
N SER A 217 11.90 -1.82 -24.46
CA SER A 217 11.00 -2.75 -25.17
C SER A 217 9.52 -2.46 -24.90
N GLY A 218 9.18 -1.38 -24.19
CA GLY A 218 7.82 -1.04 -23.78
C GLY A 218 7.28 -1.83 -22.59
N ALA A 219 8.04 -2.77 -22.04
CA ALA A 219 7.61 -3.59 -20.92
C ALA A 219 7.71 -2.80 -19.59
N MET A 220 6.62 -2.79 -18.84
CA MET A 220 6.49 -2.13 -17.55
C MET A 220 7.51 -2.67 -16.54
N GLN A 221 8.23 -1.78 -15.86
CA GLN A 221 9.21 -2.11 -14.84
C GLN A 221 8.58 -2.18 -13.44
N THR A 222 9.22 -2.98 -12.57
CA THR A 222 8.93 -3.13 -11.14
C THR A 222 10.26 -3.22 -10.39
N GLY A 223 10.26 -3.00 -9.07
CA GLY A 223 11.47 -2.94 -8.25
C GLY A 223 12.24 -1.63 -8.39
N TRP A 224 13.55 -1.69 -8.12
CA TRP A 224 14.46 -0.56 -8.24
C TRP A 224 14.75 -0.19 -9.71
N LEU A 225 14.62 1.09 -10.03
CA LEU A 225 14.87 1.67 -11.35
C LEU A 225 15.93 2.78 -11.22
N SER A 226 17.03 2.67 -11.96
CA SER A 226 17.95 3.80 -12.17
C SER A 226 17.57 4.52 -13.46
N ASN A 227 17.28 5.82 -13.37
CA ASN A 227 16.95 6.65 -14.54
C ASN A 227 17.44 8.09 -14.34
N GLY A 228 18.12 8.66 -15.34
CA GLY A 228 18.58 10.06 -15.28
C GLY A 228 19.55 10.40 -14.14
N GLY A 229 20.28 9.41 -13.60
CA GLY A 229 21.18 9.58 -12.46
C GLY A 229 20.49 9.49 -11.08
N ALA A 230 19.17 9.32 -11.04
CA ALA A 230 18.41 9.08 -9.81
C ALA A 230 17.92 7.62 -9.73
N TRP A 231 17.65 7.16 -8.51
CA TRP A 231 16.98 5.90 -8.24
C TRP A 231 15.51 6.12 -7.90
N TYR A 232 14.67 5.19 -8.31
CA TYR A 232 13.22 5.16 -8.10
C TYR A 232 12.81 3.75 -7.68
N TYR A 233 11.68 3.62 -6.98
CA TYR A 233 11.12 2.31 -6.66
C TYR A 233 9.70 2.16 -7.21
N LEU A 234 9.48 1.08 -7.96
CA LEU A 234 8.23 0.74 -8.64
C LEU A 234 7.65 -0.49 -7.92
N ASN A 235 6.42 -0.41 -7.42
CA ASN A 235 5.75 -1.54 -6.77
C ASN A 235 5.54 -2.72 -7.75
N ALA A 236 5.19 -3.90 -7.22
CA ALA A 236 4.90 -5.10 -8.04
C ALA A 236 3.77 -4.90 -9.09
N ASN A 237 2.85 -3.95 -8.87
CA ASN A 237 1.82 -3.56 -9.84
C ASN A 237 2.28 -2.46 -10.84
N GLY A 238 3.54 -2.04 -10.75
CA GLY A 238 4.19 -1.02 -11.57
C GLY A 238 4.07 0.41 -11.07
N THR A 239 3.40 0.67 -9.94
CA THR A 239 3.19 2.05 -9.47
C THR A 239 4.42 2.60 -8.74
N MET A 240 4.85 3.82 -9.06
CA MET A 240 5.99 4.47 -8.40
C MET A 240 5.68 4.78 -6.93
N LYS A 241 6.65 4.55 -6.03
CA LYS A 241 6.61 4.93 -4.61
C LYS A 241 7.07 6.37 -4.38
N THR A 242 6.53 6.98 -3.32
CA THR A 242 6.94 8.24 -2.70
C THR A 242 6.84 8.10 -1.17
N GLY A 243 7.49 9.00 -0.44
CA GLY A 243 7.61 8.98 1.03
C GLY A 243 8.54 7.89 1.56
N TRP A 244 8.46 7.65 2.87
CA TRP A 244 9.14 6.54 3.54
C TRP A 244 8.67 5.19 3.00
N SER A 245 9.61 4.30 2.68
CA SER A 245 9.33 2.94 2.23
C SER A 245 10.33 1.95 2.83
N PHE A 246 9.82 0.88 3.43
CA PHE A 246 10.62 -0.25 3.89
C PHE A 246 10.75 -1.26 2.75
N ILE A 247 11.97 -1.48 2.27
CA ILE A 247 12.29 -2.28 1.09
C ILE A 247 13.48 -3.18 1.48
N ASP A 248 13.37 -4.49 1.27
CA ASP A 248 14.43 -5.49 1.47
C ASP A 248 15.19 -5.37 2.81
N GLY A 249 14.45 -5.08 3.89
CA GLY A 249 14.98 -4.98 5.26
C GLY A 249 15.50 -3.60 5.67
N SER A 250 15.49 -2.61 4.78
CA SER A 250 15.96 -1.24 5.05
C SER A 250 14.89 -0.18 4.78
N TRP A 251 14.94 0.93 5.51
CA TRP A 251 14.12 2.11 5.22
C TRP A 251 14.80 3.02 4.19
N TYR A 252 14.02 3.51 3.25
CA TYR A 252 14.40 4.48 2.23
C TYR A 252 13.39 5.63 2.22
N TYR A 253 13.80 6.80 1.73
CA TYR A 253 12.88 7.91 1.47
C TYR A 253 12.86 8.24 -0.02
N LEU A 254 11.70 8.13 -0.65
CA LEU A 254 11.48 8.50 -2.05
C LEU A 254 10.82 9.88 -2.07
N GLN A 255 11.42 10.88 -2.72
CA GLN A 255 10.88 12.24 -2.76
C GLN A 255 9.55 12.30 -3.54
N ASN A 256 8.86 13.45 -3.52
CA ASN A 256 7.57 13.63 -4.20
C ASN A 256 7.63 13.40 -5.72
N ASN A 257 8.80 13.55 -6.34
CA ASN A 257 9.06 13.22 -7.75
C ASN A 257 9.49 11.75 -7.96
N GLY A 258 9.46 10.91 -6.92
CA GLY A 258 9.88 9.52 -6.89
C GLY A 258 11.37 9.28 -6.68
N ALA A 259 12.22 10.32 -6.77
CA ALA A 259 13.66 10.16 -6.68
C ALA A 259 14.10 9.85 -5.24
N MET A 260 14.82 8.75 -5.05
CA MET A 260 15.40 8.32 -3.79
C MET A 260 16.31 9.41 -3.21
N LYS A 261 16.10 9.74 -1.93
CA LYS A 261 16.91 10.69 -1.18
C LYS A 261 18.14 9.98 -0.62
N THR A 262 19.29 10.62 -0.79
CA THR A 262 20.54 10.36 -0.06
C THR A 262 20.93 11.62 0.71
N ASP A 263 21.82 11.52 1.69
CA ASP A 263 22.22 12.60 2.60
C ASP A 263 21.07 13.06 3.54
N TRP A 264 21.34 14.04 4.41
CA TRP A 264 20.42 14.59 5.42
C TRP A 264 19.02 14.91 4.90
N LEU A 265 18.01 14.38 5.60
CA LEU A 265 16.60 14.64 5.37
C LEU A 265 16.01 15.25 6.64
N GLN A 266 15.27 16.36 6.50
CA GLN A 266 14.38 16.85 7.53
C GLN A 266 12.95 16.42 7.19
N ASP A 267 12.28 15.76 8.13
CA ASP A 267 10.87 15.37 8.03
C ASP A 267 10.14 15.84 9.30
N GLY A 268 9.35 16.90 9.15
CA GLY A 268 8.86 17.72 10.27
C GLY A 268 10.02 18.34 11.07
N ASP A 269 9.96 18.21 12.40
CA ASP A 269 11.02 18.68 13.31
C ASP A 269 12.17 17.66 13.48
N THR A 270 12.11 16.50 12.81
CA THR A 270 13.07 15.40 12.99
C THR A 270 14.02 15.32 11.81
N TRP A 271 15.32 15.19 12.11
CA TRP A 271 16.35 14.92 11.10
C TRP A 271 16.66 13.43 11.01
N TYR A 272 16.96 12.99 9.81
CA TYR A 272 17.37 11.63 9.45
C TYR A 272 18.58 11.73 8.52
N TYR A 273 19.38 10.67 8.44
CA TYR A 273 20.43 10.57 7.44
C TYR A 273 20.19 9.36 6.55
N LEU A 274 20.12 9.58 5.23
CA LEU A 274 20.06 8.51 4.24
C LEU A 274 21.48 8.31 3.69
N GLN A 275 21.98 7.08 3.76
CA GLN A 275 23.31 6.73 3.26
C GLN A 275 23.42 6.94 1.74
N SER A 276 24.62 6.82 1.17
CA SER A 276 24.85 6.98 -0.28
C SER A 276 24.10 5.96 -1.15
N ASN A 277 23.75 4.81 -0.59
CA ASN A 277 22.88 3.81 -1.22
C ASN A 277 21.38 3.99 -0.88
N GLY A 278 21.00 5.08 -0.21
CA GLY A 278 19.63 5.43 0.17
C GLY A 278 19.12 4.83 1.48
N MET A 279 19.84 3.91 2.12
CA MET A 279 19.41 3.29 3.37
C MET A 279 19.45 4.27 4.54
N MET A 280 18.38 4.34 5.32
CA MET A 280 18.32 5.15 6.53
C MET A 280 19.35 4.69 7.57
N GLN A 281 20.11 5.63 8.11
CA GLN A 281 21.06 5.39 9.20
C GLN A 281 20.34 5.17 10.54
N THR A 282 20.87 4.27 11.35
CA THR A 282 20.54 4.12 12.78
C THR A 282 21.83 3.98 13.59
N GLY A 283 21.78 4.19 14.91
CA GLY A 283 22.96 4.08 15.76
C GLY A 283 23.98 5.20 15.54
N THR A 284 25.26 4.92 15.68
CA THR A 284 26.34 5.94 15.59
C THR A 284 26.99 5.92 14.21
N ALA A 285 27.21 7.08 13.60
CA ALA A 285 27.88 7.23 12.31
C ALA A 285 28.82 8.44 12.29
N SER A 286 29.92 8.36 11.53
CA SER A 286 30.72 9.54 11.17
C SER A 286 30.28 10.03 9.79
N ILE A 287 29.87 11.29 9.71
CA ILE A 287 29.39 11.95 8.49
C ILE A 287 30.26 13.20 8.30
N ASN A 288 31.02 13.25 7.22
CA ASN A 288 31.97 14.35 6.91
C ASN A 288 32.93 14.69 8.07
N GLY A 289 33.36 13.67 8.83
CA GLY A 289 34.28 13.80 9.97
C GLY A 289 33.62 14.08 11.32
N THR A 290 32.35 14.50 11.34
CA THR A 290 31.58 14.72 12.57
C THR A 290 30.85 13.43 12.97
N THR A 291 30.82 13.10 14.28
CA THR A 291 30.08 11.94 14.78
C THR A 291 28.65 12.34 15.12
N TYR A 292 27.69 11.56 14.63
CA TYR A 292 26.26 11.73 14.86
C TYR A 292 25.65 10.44 15.42
N HIS A 293 24.60 10.59 16.21
CA HIS A 293 23.87 9.48 16.83
C HIS A 293 22.40 9.52 16.37
N PHE A 294 21.85 8.36 16.02
CA PHE A 294 20.48 8.18 15.56
C PHE A 294 19.82 7.08 16.40
N ASP A 295 18.56 7.25 16.78
CA ASP A 295 17.83 6.22 17.52
C ASP A 295 17.37 5.07 16.59
N LYS A 296 16.61 4.11 17.14
CA LYS A 296 16.13 2.93 16.39
C LYS A 296 15.14 3.26 15.27
N SER A 297 14.50 4.44 15.28
CA SER A 297 13.69 4.92 14.15
C SER A 297 14.48 5.76 13.15
N GLY A 298 15.80 5.87 13.33
CA GLY A 298 16.68 6.71 12.48
C GLY A 298 16.60 8.21 12.79
N ALA A 299 15.87 8.60 13.83
CA ALA A 299 15.77 9.98 14.24
C ALA A 299 17.10 10.43 14.86
N TRP A 300 17.65 11.55 14.36
CA TRP A 300 18.88 12.16 14.87
C TRP A 300 18.71 12.61 16.31
N ILE A 301 19.71 12.27 17.13
CA ILE A 301 19.83 12.67 18.53
C ILE A 301 20.90 13.79 18.58
N PRO A 302 20.50 15.06 18.78
CA PRO A 302 21.46 16.14 18.96
C PRO A 302 22.22 16.00 20.28
N GLU A 303 23.39 16.62 20.37
CA GLU A 303 24.16 16.69 21.60
C GLU A 303 23.51 17.65 22.61
N ASN A 304 23.30 17.19 23.84
CA ASN A 304 22.83 18.00 24.94
C ASN A 304 24.01 18.77 25.58
N ASN A 305 23.86 20.08 25.75
CA ASN A 305 24.79 20.88 26.53
C ASN A 305 24.60 20.67 28.06
N ILE A 306 24.91 19.47 28.55
CA ILE A 306 24.79 19.11 29.97
C ILE A 306 25.88 19.80 30.78
N THR A 307 25.49 20.72 31.65
CA THR A 307 26.38 21.40 32.61
C THR A 307 26.47 20.69 33.96
N ALA A 308 25.52 19.78 34.27
CA ALA A 308 25.47 19.05 35.54
C ALA A 308 26.72 18.18 35.77
N THR A 309 27.23 18.22 37.00
CA THR A 309 28.36 17.40 37.48
C THR A 309 27.94 16.34 38.51
N THR A 310 26.68 16.38 38.97
CA THR A 310 26.06 15.44 39.90
C THR A 310 24.58 15.27 39.55
N TYR A 311 23.90 14.27 40.14
CA TYR A 311 22.44 14.15 40.03
C TYR A 311 21.64 15.32 40.66
N LEU A 312 22.24 16.14 41.54
CA LEU A 312 21.55 17.25 42.20
C LEU A 312 21.11 18.34 41.21
N ASP A 313 21.97 18.61 40.21
CA ASP A 313 21.80 19.66 39.20
C ASP A 313 21.37 19.11 37.83
N LEU A 314 21.14 17.79 37.71
CA LEU A 314 20.64 17.16 36.49
C LEU A 314 19.18 17.55 36.23
N ASP A 315 18.85 17.96 35.01
CA ASP A 315 17.47 18.10 34.55
C ASP A 315 16.82 16.71 34.44
N LEU A 316 15.85 16.45 35.32
CA LEU A 316 15.17 15.17 35.50
C LEU A 316 14.19 14.83 34.35
N THR A 317 14.07 15.69 33.33
CA THR A 317 13.35 15.38 32.09
C THR A 317 14.21 14.64 31.06
N TYR A 318 15.53 14.53 31.28
CA TYR A 318 16.39 13.64 30.51
C TYR A 318 16.27 12.19 30.98
N ALA A 319 16.10 11.28 30.02
CA ALA A 319 16.11 9.85 30.29
C ALA A 319 17.43 9.39 30.93
N SER A 320 17.32 8.61 32.00
CA SER A 320 18.43 7.79 32.50
C SER A 320 18.59 6.52 31.65
N ASN A 321 19.83 6.06 31.53
CA ASN A 321 20.21 4.80 30.90
C ASN A 321 20.19 3.61 31.89
N VAL A 322 19.47 3.73 33.01
CA VAL A 322 19.33 2.64 33.99
C VAL A 322 18.32 1.61 33.46
N THR A 323 18.62 0.34 33.69
CA THR A 323 17.75 -0.79 33.40
C THR A 323 16.98 -1.22 34.65
N GLY A 324 15.83 -1.87 34.47
CA GLY A 324 15.09 -2.42 35.62
C GLY A 324 15.92 -3.41 36.43
N ALA A 325 16.72 -4.24 35.75
CA ALA A 325 17.64 -5.18 36.40
C ALA A 325 18.71 -4.50 37.28
N GLU A 326 19.24 -3.33 36.90
CA GLU A 326 20.16 -2.55 37.74
C GLU A 326 19.46 -2.02 39.01
N ILE A 327 18.19 -1.57 38.89
CA ILE A 327 17.37 -1.14 40.03
C ILE A 327 17.09 -2.31 40.98
N ASP A 328 16.58 -3.43 40.44
CA ASP A 328 16.24 -4.62 41.22
C ASP A 328 17.46 -5.22 41.92
N ALA A 329 18.60 -5.29 41.24
CA ALA A 329 19.86 -5.76 41.83
C ALA A 329 20.34 -4.86 42.97
N ASN A 330 20.15 -3.54 42.86
CA ASN A 330 20.49 -2.60 43.93
C ASN A 330 19.58 -2.78 45.15
N ILE A 331 18.26 -2.81 44.94
CA ILE A 331 17.27 -3.01 46.00
C ILE A 331 17.58 -4.32 46.74
N LYS A 332 17.74 -5.43 46.01
CA LYS A 332 18.05 -6.75 46.57
C LYS A 332 19.37 -6.81 47.34
N LYS A 333 20.37 -5.99 46.97
CA LYS A 333 21.67 -5.93 47.67
C LYS A 333 21.56 -5.35 49.09
N TYR A 334 20.68 -4.37 49.30
CA TYR A 334 20.52 -3.72 50.60
C TYR A 334 19.32 -4.24 51.40
N HIS A 335 18.25 -4.63 50.71
CA HIS A 335 17.01 -5.16 51.28
C HIS A 335 16.54 -6.36 50.45
N PRO A 336 17.11 -7.56 50.67
CA PRO A 336 16.79 -8.77 49.90
C PRO A 336 15.35 -9.27 50.13
N ASP A 337 14.67 -8.72 51.14
CA ASP A 337 13.27 -8.93 51.52
C ASP A 337 12.32 -7.84 50.98
N SER A 338 12.83 -6.88 50.19
CA SER A 338 12.03 -5.75 49.70
C SER A 338 10.91 -6.19 48.74
N PRO A 339 9.66 -5.73 48.95
CA PRO A 339 8.55 -5.93 48.01
C PRO A 339 8.73 -5.24 46.65
N LEU A 340 9.73 -4.37 46.48
CA LEU A 340 10.02 -3.69 45.20
C LEU A 340 10.93 -4.53 44.28
N ILE A 341 11.47 -5.67 44.72
CA ILE A 341 12.29 -6.53 43.87
C ILE A 341 11.42 -7.14 42.77
N GLY A 342 11.80 -6.88 41.51
CA GLY A 342 11.06 -7.28 40.31
C GLY A 342 10.25 -6.14 39.68
N HIS A 343 10.16 -4.99 40.34
CA HIS A 343 9.46 -3.78 39.86
C HIS A 343 10.40 -2.77 39.20
N GLY A 344 11.68 -3.11 38.99
CA GLY A 344 12.65 -2.25 38.32
C GLY A 344 12.19 -1.72 36.95
N ASN A 345 11.46 -2.54 36.18
CA ASN A 345 10.94 -2.13 34.87
C ASN A 345 9.81 -1.10 34.96
N ASP A 346 8.99 -1.11 36.01
CA ASP A 346 7.89 -0.14 36.21
C ASP A 346 8.41 1.31 36.21
N PHE A 347 9.63 1.53 36.73
CA PHE A 347 10.31 2.83 36.70
C PHE A 347 10.78 3.24 35.30
N VAL A 348 11.26 2.27 34.50
CA VAL A 348 11.71 2.50 33.11
C VAL A 348 10.50 2.77 32.20
N GLU A 349 9.39 2.06 32.42
CA GLU A 349 8.12 2.29 31.74
C GLU A 349 7.52 3.65 32.11
N ALA A 350 7.49 4.00 33.40
CA ALA A 350 7.04 5.32 33.85
C ALA A 350 7.91 6.46 33.30
N GLN A 351 9.23 6.26 33.16
CA GLN A 351 10.13 7.19 32.46
C GLN A 351 9.72 7.36 31.00
N ALA A 352 9.60 6.26 30.24
CA ALA A 352 9.24 6.30 28.83
C ALA A 352 7.85 6.93 28.59
N LYS A 353 6.91 6.67 29.51
CA LYS A 353 5.53 7.16 29.45
C LYS A 353 5.43 8.64 29.80
N HIS A 354 5.94 9.08 30.94
CA HIS A 354 5.69 10.44 31.49
C HIS A 354 6.85 11.42 31.33
N GLY A 355 8.01 10.95 30.89
CA GLY A 355 9.20 11.76 30.66
C GLY A 355 9.87 12.24 31.94
N VAL A 356 10.04 11.35 32.92
CA VAL A 356 10.76 11.60 34.18
C VAL A 356 11.84 10.55 34.37
N ASN A 357 13.04 10.97 34.75
CA ASN A 357 14.21 10.12 34.94
C ASN A 357 13.93 8.90 35.87
N ALA A 358 14.07 7.68 35.34
CA ALA A 358 13.75 6.42 36.04
C ALA A 358 14.61 6.20 37.29
N LEU A 359 15.89 6.56 37.22
CA LEU A 359 16.81 6.46 38.36
C LEU A 359 16.35 7.35 39.52
N TYR A 360 15.84 8.54 39.22
CA TYR A 360 15.20 9.42 40.21
C TYR A 360 13.90 8.79 40.75
N LEU A 361 13.00 8.28 39.90
CA LEU A 361 11.75 7.65 40.34
C LEU A 361 12.00 6.47 41.28
N ALA A 362 12.99 5.63 40.97
CA ALA A 362 13.42 4.52 41.82
C ALA A 362 13.99 5.00 43.16
N ALA A 363 14.92 5.97 43.13
CA ALA A 363 15.48 6.57 44.34
C ALA A 363 14.40 7.21 45.23
N HIS A 364 13.42 7.86 44.62
CA HIS A 364 12.29 8.50 45.29
C HIS A 364 11.36 7.47 45.93
N ALA A 365 10.91 6.46 45.17
CA ALA A 365 10.10 5.37 45.72
C ALA A 365 10.81 4.67 46.89
N ILE A 366 12.10 4.35 46.74
CA ILE A 366 12.89 3.71 47.80
C ILE A 366 12.91 4.56 49.08
N LEU A 367 13.09 5.87 48.98
CA LEU A 367 13.16 6.77 50.14
C LEU A 367 11.80 6.89 50.84
N GLU A 368 10.73 7.22 50.10
CA GLU A 368 9.40 7.49 50.67
C GLU A 368 8.73 6.23 51.23
N SER A 369 8.97 5.07 50.60
CA SER A 369 8.35 3.80 51.01
C SER A 369 9.19 2.95 51.97
N GLY A 370 10.46 3.32 52.20
CA GLY A 370 11.43 2.48 52.91
C GLY A 370 11.66 1.15 52.17
N TYR A 371 12.06 1.21 50.90
CA TYR A 371 12.21 0.03 50.01
C TYR A 371 10.92 -0.81 49.90
N GLY A 372 9.75 -0.18 49.84
CA GLY A 372 8.45 -0.83 49.76
C GLY A 372 7.95 -1.43 51.09
N LYS A 373 8.74 -1.37 52.16
CA LYS A 373 8.45 -2.04 53.44
C LYS A 373 7.56 -1.24 54.39
N SER A 374 7.19 0.01 54.10
CA SER A 374 6.19 0.72 54.92
C SER A 374 4.81 0.09 54.79
N GLU A 375 3.98 0.18 55.84
CA GLU A 375 2.67 -0.47 55.82
C GLU A 375 1.76 0.05 54.68
N ILE A 376 1.78 1.36 54.44
CA ILE A 376 1.02 2.01 53.37
C ILE A 376 1.58 1.60 52.00
N ALA A 377 2.91 1.49 51.87
CA ALA A 377 3.53 0.99 50.65
C ALA A 377 3.07 -0.44 50.34
N TYR A 378 3.31 -1.39 51.25
CA TYR A 378 3.01 -2.80 51.01
C TYR A 378 1.50 -3.09 50.88
N ARG A 379 0.68 -2.69 51.86
CA ARG A 379 -0.73 -3.10 51.92
C ARG A 379 -1.64 -2.35 50.94
N LYS A 380 -1.19 -1.21 50.40
CA LYS A 380 -1.98 -0.35 49.50
C LYS A 380 -1.30 -0.05 48.16
N HIS A 381 -0.15 -0.67 47.88
CA HIS A 381 0.74 -0.34 46.76
C HIS A 381 1.03 1.16 46.63
N ASN A 382 1.12 1.86 47.76
CA ASN A 382 1.15 3.32 47.81
C ASN A 382 2.51 3.81 48.29
N LEU A 383 3.47 3.83 47.36
CA LEU A 383 4.89 4.08 47.63
C LEU A 383 5.19 5.51 48.08
N PHE A 384 4.33 6.46 47.73
CA PHE A 384 4.55 7.90 47.89
C PHE A 384 3.55 8.55 48.87
N GLY A 385 2.91 7.75 49.74
CA GLY A 385 2.00 8.27 50.78
C GLY A 385 0.78 9.04 50.24
N LEU A 386 0.28 8.69 49.05
CA LEU A 386 -0.76 9.43 48.33
C LEU A 386 -2.04 9.57 49.18
N ARG A 387 -2.30 10.80 49.63
CA ARG A 387 -3.36 11.23 50.57
C ARG A 387 -3.30 10.59 51.97
N ALA A 388 -2.10 10.28 52.46
CA ALA A 388 -1.87 9.82 53.83
C ALA A 388 -1.83 11.01 54.82
N TYR A 389 -3.00 11.53 55.24
CA TYR A 389 -3.09 12.68 56.14
C TYR A 389 -2.77 12.35 57.60
N ASP A 390 -2.15 13.30 58.33
CA ASP A 390 -1.61 13.13 59.69
C ASP A 390 -2.58 12.52 60.72
N ALA A 391 -3.88 12.83 60.63
CA ALA A 391 -4.88 12.39 61.59
C ALA A 391 -5.11 10.85 61.60
N ASP A 392 -5.00 10.21 60.44
CA ASP A 392 -5.03 8.75 60.29
C ASP A 392 -4.39 8.38 58.93
N PRO A 393 -3.05 8.35 58.84
CA PRO A 393 -2.38 8.26 57.55
C PRO A 393 -2.69 6.94 56.83
N PHE A 394 -2.95 5.86 57.57
CA PHE A 394 -3.31 4.59 56.96
C PHE A 394 -4.73 4.64 56.39
N LYS A 395 -5.73 5.12 57.13
CA LYS A 395 -7.12 5.18 56.65
C LYS A 395 -7.28 6.05 55.41
N TYR A 396 -6.66 7.23 55.37
CA TYR A 396 -6.84 8.17 54.26
C TYR A 396 -6.04 7.78 53.01
N ALA A 397 -4.85 7.17 53.17
CA ALA A 397 -4.01 6.74 52.05
C ALA A 397 -4.78 5.91 51.03
N LYS A 398 -4.61 6.23 49.74
CA LYS A 398 -5.28 5.51 48.66
C LYS A 398 -4.72 4.11 48.48
N TYR A 399 -5.60 3.19 48.07
CA TYR A 399 -5.23 1.90 47.51
C TYR A 399 -4.96 2.06 46.01
N LEU A 400 -3.87 1.46 45.52
CA LEU A 400 -3.55 1.38 44.09
C LEU A 400 -3.50 -0.10 43.65
N PRO A 401 -3.91 -0.43 42.41
CA PRO A 401 -3.96 -1.82 41.97
C PRO A 401 -2.58 -2.49 41.97
N THR A 402 -1.52 -1.78 41.57
CA THR A 402 -0.13 -2.28 41.52
C THR A 402 0.88 -1.23 41.99
N PHE A 403 2.14 -1.64 42.23
CA PHE A 403 3.24 -0.69 42.44
C PHE A 403 3.51 0.17 41.20
N GLY A 404 3.45 -0.40 40.00
CA GLY A 404 3.58 0.33 38.74
C GLY A 404 2.57 1.46 38.55
N ASP A 405 1.34 1.29 39.03
CA ASP A 405 0.33 2.35 39.08
C ASP A 405 0.75 3.54 39.97
N SER A 406 1.39 3.25 41.11
CA SER A 406 1.96 4.24 42.04
C SER A 406 3.10 5.00 41.39
N ILE A 407 4.00 4.29 40.72
CA ILE A 407 5.18 4.84 40.05
C ILE A 407 4.75 5.69 38.85
N SER A 408 3.83 5.20 38.01
CA SER A 408 3.26 5.92 36.87
C SER A 408 2.52 7.18 37.30
N TYR A 409 1.72 7.13 38.38
CA TYR A 409 1.05 8.32 38.90
C TYR A 409 2.05 9.36 39.45
N ASN A 410 3.01 8.93 40.29
CA ASN A 410 4.01 9.85 40.84
C ASN A 410 4.87 10.48 39.75
N ALA A 411 5.26 9.72 38.72
CA ALA A 411 5.97 10.25 37.56
C ALA A 411 5.18 11.36 36.84
N ASN A 412 3.87 11.18 36.62
CA ASN A 412 3.05 12.23 36.04
C ASN A 412 2.93 13.45 36.97
N TYR A 413 2.68 13.23 38.26
CA TYR A 413 2.53 14.29 39.26
C TYR A 413 3.81 15.14 39.38
N VAL A 414 4.98 14.49 39.48
CA VAL A 414 6.29 15.17 39.49
C VAL A 414 6.51 15.92 38.18
N ARG A 415 6.28 15.28 37.02
CA ARG A 415 6.41 15.94 35.72
C ARG A 415 5.58 17.22 35.66
N GLU A 416 4.28 17.12 35.95
CA GLU A 416 3.34 18.21 35.82
C GLU A 416 3.60 19.35 36.80
N LYS A 417 3.84 19.04 38.09
CA LYS A 417 3.87 20.06 39.14
C LYS A 417 5.27 20.65 39.39
N TYR A 418 6.34 19.88 39.17
CA TYR A 418 7.70 20.25 39.57
C TYR A 418 8.67 20.46 38.40
N LEU A 419 8.51 19.74 37.28
CA LEU A 419 9.51 19.74 36.19
C LEU A 419 9.12 20.61 34.98
N GLU A 420 7.84 20.98 34.83
CA GLU A 420 7.39 21.91 33.79
C GLU A 420 7.40 23.36 34.25
N LYS A 421 7.77 24.31 33.37
CA LYS A 421 7.82 25.76 33.69
C LYS A 421 6.50 26.36 34.17
N ASN A 422 5.37 25.72 33.86
CA ASN A 422 4.03 26.12 34.30
C ASN A 422 3.46 25.25 35.44
N GLY A 423 4.28 24.35 36.01
CA GLY A 423 3.93 23.56 37.18
C GLY A 423 3.85 24.42 38.44
N SER A 424 2.89 24.12 39.32
CA SER A 424 2.60 24.93 40.53
C SER A 424 3.73 24.99 41.55
N TYR A 425 4.73 24.11 41.44
CA TYR A 425 5.86 23.98 42.36
C TYR A 425 7.21 24.10 41.65
N PHE A 426 7.22 24.53 40.38
CA PHE A 426 8.41 24.61 39.55
C PHE A 426 9.44 25.62 40.08
N ASN A 427 10.64 25.12 40.38
CA ASN A 427 11.82 25.91 40.78
C ASN A 427 13.06 25.49 39.97
N GLY A 428 12.84 25.05 38.71
CA GLY A 428 13.83 24.37 37.88
C GLY A 428 13.66 22.85 37.90
N PRO A 429 13.94 22.15 36.78
CA PRO A 429 13.62 20.72 36.61
C PRO A 429 14.67 19.79 37.26
N THR A 430 15.34 20.23 38.32
CA THR A 430 16.43 19.49 38.98
C THR A 430 16.03 19.09 40.39
N LEU A 431 16.75 18.15 41.01
CA LEU A 431 16.51 17.78 42.41
C LEU A 431 16.63 18.99 43.35
N LYS A 432 17.59 19.88 43.09
CA LYS A 432 17.75 21.14 43.82
C LYS A 432 16.51 22.04 43.72
N GLY A 433 15.91 22.15 42.53
CA GLY A 433 14.65 22.88 42.33
C GLY A 433 13.48 22.21 43.04
N MET A 434 13.34 20.88 42.91
CA MET A 434 12.29 20.12 43.57
C MET A 434 12.30 20.27 45.10
N ASN A 435 13.49 20.25 45.71
CA ASN A 435 13.68 20.34 47.17
C ASN A 435 12.99 21.57 47.78
N VAL A 436 12.88 22.68 47.04
CA VAL A 436 12.29 23.95 47.51
C VAL A 436 10.82 23.79 47.90
N MET A 437 10.08 22.91 47.21
CA MET A 437 8.62 22.78 47.36
C MET A 437 8.15 21.36 47.69
N TYR A 438 9.02 20.35 47.59
CA TYR A 438 8.64 18.95 47.82
C TYR A 438 8.69 18.55 49.31
N SER A 439 9.66 19.04 50.07
CA SER A 439 9.86 18.66 51.47
C SER A 439 10.39 19.83 52.31
N THR A 440 10.05 19.83 53.60
CA THR A 440 10.65 20.74 54.59
C THR A 440 12.04 20.28 55.05
N ASP A 441 12.40 19.02 54.76
CA ASP A 441 13.73 18.47 55.00
C ASP A 441 14.72 18.97 53.95
N GLN A 442 15.60 19.89 54.36
CA GLN A 442 16.62 20.48 53.50
C GLN A 442 17.56 19.41 52.88
N GLU A 443 17.74 18.26 53.54
CA GLU A 443 18.57 17.16 53.08
C GLU A 443 17.83 16.12 52.21
N TRP A 444 16.53 16.30 51.90
CA TRP A 444 15.75 15.34 51.10
C TRP A 444 16.41 15.08 49.74
N SER A 445 16.74 16.13 48.99
CA SER A 445 17.42 16.00 47.69
C SER A 445 18.78 15.31 47.81
N ALA A 446 19.56 15.58 48.86
CA ALA A 446 20.83 14.90 49.14
C ALA A 446 20.64 13.41 49.49
N LYS A 447 19.55 13.04 50.17
CA LYS A 447 19.18 11.64 50.40
C LYS A 447 18.84 10.94 49.09
N ILE A 448 18.04 11.56 48.22
CA ILE A 448 17.72 11.04 46.89
C ILE A 448 18.98 10.82 46.04
N VAL A 449 19.88 11.81 45.95
CA VAL A 449 21.16 11.69 45.24
C VAL A 449 21.97 10.49 45.76
N LYS A 450 22.07 10.30 47.08
CA LYS A 450 22.74 9.13 47.67
C LYS A 450 22.11 7.80 47.27
N ILE A 451 20.81 7.74 46.95
CA ILE A 451 20.18 6.52 46.42
C ILE A 451 20.50 6.35 44.93
N MET A 452 20.41 7.42 44.14
CA MET A 452 20.75 7.40 42.71
C MET A 452 22.20 6.94 42.48
N GLU A 453 23.17 7.56 43.16
CA GLU A 453 24.60 7.19 43.08
C GLU A 453 24.87 5.73 43.50
N ARG A 454 24.09 5.19 44.45
CA ARG A 454 24.21 3.78 44.87
C ARG A 454 23.68 2.82 43.80
N ILE A 455 22.62 3.17 43.09
CA ILE A 455 22.05 2.35 41.99
C ILE A 455 22.96 2.42 40.76
N LYS A 456 23.31 3.63 40.33
CA LYS A 456 24.15 3.89 39.15
C LYS A 456 24.90 5.23 39.36
N PRO A 457 26.23 5.23 39.52
CA PRO A 457 26.99 6.46 39.76
C PRO A 457 26.88 7.47 38.62
N PHE A 458 26.88 8.77 38.93
CA PHE A 458 26.74 9.82 37.92
C PHE A 458 27.91 9.79 36.93
N GLN A 459 27.58 9.84 35.64
CA GLN A 459 28.53 9.92 34.53
C GLN A 459 28.02 10.93 33.51
N LYS A 460 28.71 12.06 33.32
CA LYS A 460 28.26 13.12 32.38
C LYS A 460 27.99 12.57 30.97
N LYS A 461 28.86 11.67 30.48
CA LYS A 461 28.76 11.00 29.17
C LYS A 461 27.42 10.29 28.93
N ASP A 462 26.77 9.80 29.99
CA ASP A 462 25.50 9.06 29.89
C ASP A 462 24.32 10.00 29.55
N TYR A 463 24.50 11.31 29.72
CA TYR A 463 23.50 12.34 29.46
C TYR A 463 23.77 13.20 28.21
N VAL A 464 24.96 13.10 27.62
CA VAL A 464 25.38 13.86 26.42
C VAL A 464 24.42 13.64 25.24
N TYR A 465 23.90 12.42 25.07
CA TYR A 465 22.89 12.09 24.05
C TYR A 465 21.59 11.53 24.66
N ALA A 466 21.31 11.82 25.93
CA ALA A 466 20.06 11.39 26.56
C ALA A 466 18.85 12.10 25.94
N LYS A 467 17.83 11.35 25.50
CA LYS A 467 16.61 11.96 24.96
C LYS A 467 15.88 12.71 26.08
N LYS A 468 15.59 14.00 25.87
CA LYS A 468 14.62 14.74 26.68
C LYS A 468 13.23 14.24 26.31
N LEU A 469 12.56 13.57 27.25
CA LEU A 469 11.33 12.85 26.94
C LEU A 469 10.10 13.78 26.99
N PRO A 470 9.12 13.58 26.10
CA PRO A 470 7.90 14.39 26.10
C PRO A 470 7.05 14.10 27.34
N LYS A 471 6.30 15.11 27.79
CA LYS A 471 5.29 14.95 28.84
C LYS A 471 4.09 14.18 28.29
N ASN A 472 3.58 13.24 29.07
CA ASN A 472 2.29 12.60 28.83
C ASN A 472 1.42 12.70 30.09
N PRO A 473 0.29 13.45 30.07
CA PRO A 473 -0.57 13.62 31.24
C PRO A 473 -1.44 12.40 31.56
N ASN A 474 -1.41 11.33 30.76
CA ASN A 474 -2.30 10.17 30.91
C ASN A 474 -1.89 9.26 32.07
N SER A 475 -2.25 9.64 33.30
CA SER A 475 -2.14 8.81 34.51
C SER A 475 -3.51 8.40 35.06
N LEU A 476 -3.52 7.50 36.04
CA LEU A 476 -4.70 7.19 36.83
C LEU A 476 -5.28 8.43 37.51
N ASN A 477 -6.61 8.50 37.58
CA ASN A 477 -7.31 9.44 38.45
C ASN A 477 -7.30 8.91 39.89
N VAL A 478 -6.28 9.28 40.66
CA VAL A 478 -6.11 8.81 42.05
C VAL A 478 -7.17 9.36 43.00
N ASP A 479 -7.90 10.43 42.67
CA ASP A 479 -9.05 10.91 43.48
C ASP A 479 -10.24 9.94 43.41
N ALA A 480 -10.44 9.28 42.25
CA ALA A 480 -11.48 8.28 42.05
C ALA A 480 -11.16 6.90 42.68
N LEU A 481 -9.94 6.67 43.15
CA LEU A 481 -9.57 5.40 43.79
C LEU A 481 -10.13 5.29 45.21
N SER A 482 -10.41 4.06 45.65
CA SER A 482 -10.78 3.82 47.05
C SER A 482 -9.59 4.02 48.00
N SER A 483 -9.87 4.31 49.25
CA SER A 483 -8.90 4.18 50.34
C SER A 483 -8.98 2.80 51.02
N ASP A 484 -9.98 1.98 50.70
CA ASP A 484 -10.11 0.62 51.24
C ASP A 484 -9.31 -0.40 50.44
N ILE A 485 -8.79 -1.42 51.13
CA ILE A 485 -8.13 -2.58 50.51
C ILE A 485 -9.23 -3.54 49.99
N PRO A 486 -9.18 -3.97 48.72
CA PRO A 486 -10.18 -4.86 48.14
C PRO A 486 -9.96 -6.30 48.61
N TYR A 487 -10.58 -6.66 49.73
CA TYR A 487 -10.51 -8.01 50.28
C TYR A 487 -11.47 -8.98 49.57
N LYS A 488 -11.00 -10.20 49.29
CA LYS A 488 -11.85 -11.33 48.91
C LYS A 488 -12.34 -12.05 50.16
N THR A 489 -13.64 -12.14 50.38
CA THR A 489 -14.23 -12.81 51.56
C THR A 489 -14.41 -14.31 51.38
N TYR A 490 -14.41 -15.04 52.50
CA TYR A 490 -14.74 -16.46 52.61
C TYR A 490 -16.05 -16.65 53.38
N SER A 491 -16.77 -17.74 53.11
CA SER A 491 -17.98 -18.10 53.84
C SER A 491 -17.67 -18.34 55.33
N GLN A 492 -18.58 -17.90 56.22
CA GLN A 492 -18.39 -18.07 57.66
C GLN A 492 -18.22 -19.55 58.03
N GLY A 493 -17.26 -19.85 58.91
CA GLY A 493 -16.94 -21.23 59.31
C GLY A 493 -15.99 -21.98 58.37
N THR A 494 -15.60 -21.39 57.22
CA THR A 494 -14.60 -22.00 56.33
C THR A 494 -13.32 -22.29 57.10
N THR A 495 -12.93 -23.57 57.15
CA THR A 495 -11.75 -24.05 57.90
C THR A 495 -10.72 -24.59 56.94
N LYS A 496 -9.46 -24.18 57.11
CA LYS A 496 -8.30 -24.69 56.36
C LYS A 496 -7.27 -25.27 57.33
N THR A 497 -6.30 -26.02 56.81
CA THR A 497 -5.17 -26.55 57.59
C THR A 497 -3.86 -25.92 57.15
N VAL A 498 -2.96 -25.72 58.11
CA VAL A 498 -1.60 -25.24 57.85
C VAL A 498 -0.80 -26.33 57.13
N LYS A 499 -0.30 -26.00 55.95
CA LYS A 499 0.46 -26.90 55.05
C LYS A 499 1.91 -27.03 55.50
N LEU A 500 2.52 -25.91 55.86
CA LEU A 500 3.91 -25.78 56.28
C LEU A 500 3.94 -24.84 57.49
N ALA A 501 4.82 -25.12 58.46
CA ALA A 501 4.99 -24.25 59.62
C ALA A 501 5.29 -22.81 59.17
N THR A 502 4.49 -21.85 59.64
CA THR A 502 4.47 -20.48 59.10
C THR A 502 4.16 -19.46 60.19
N SER A 503 4.80 -18.29 60.14
CA SER A 503 4.54 -17.21 61.08
C SER A 503 3.18 -16.53 60.83
N TYR A 504 2.59 -15.98 61.88
CA TYR A 504 1.34 -15.23 61.82
C TYR A 504 1.43 -13.91 62.60
N TYR A 505 0.65 -12.92 62.16
CA TYR A 505 0.83 -11.52 62.51
C TYR A 505 -0.51 -10.83 62.84
N VAL A 506 -0.49 -9.69 63.55
CA VAL A 506 -1.71 -8.90 63.78
C VAL A 506 -2.08 -8.06 62.54
N VAL A 507 -1.08 -7.66 61.76
CA VAL A 507 -1.18 -7.01 60.44
C VAL A 507 -0.45 -7.89 59.42
N PRO A 508 -0.99 -8.13 58.20
CA PRO A 508 -0.29 -8.91 57.19
C PRO A 508 1.05 -8.28 56.84
N TYR A 509 2.10 -9.11 56.69
CA TYR A 509 3.52 -8.76 56.49
C TYR A 509 4.36 -8.50 57.76
N PRO A 510 5.61 -9.00 57.84
CA PRO A 510 6.54 -8.73 58.95
C PRO A 510 7.09 -7.29 58.88
N PHE A 511 6.29 -6.32 59.33
CA PHE A 511 6.76 -4.95 59.51
C PHE A 511 7.71 -4.81 60.71
N ASP A 512 8.92 -4.31 60.45
CA ASP A 512 9.94 -3.98 61.46
C ASP A 512 9.75 -2.58 62.07
N GLY A 513 8.82 -1.78 61.54
CA GLY A 513 8.60 -0.38 61.90
C GLY A 513 7.16 -0.09 62.36
N THR A 514 6.86 1.19 62.60
CA THR A 514 5.56 1.64 63.09
C THR A 514 4.42 1.25 62.16
N ILE A 515 3.53 0.38 62.67
CA ILE A 515 2.25 0.04 62.04
C ILE A 515 1.30 1.22 62.27
N LYS A 516 0.71 1.73 61.17
CA LYS A 516 -0.16 2.91 61.15
C LYS A 516 -1.65 2.53 61.17
N SER A 517 -2.02 1.31 60.76
CA SER A 517 -3.44 0.90 60.77
C SER A 517 -3.99 0.59 62.15
N GLN A 518 -3.14 0.28 63.12
CA GLN A 518 -3.53 -0.08 64.49
C GLN A 518 -2.34 0.01 65.46
N SER A 519 -2.61 0.38 66.71
CA SER A 519 -1.61 0.43 67.78
C SER A 519 -1.24 -0.99 68.26
N VAL A 520 -0.19 -1.56 67.70
CA VAL A 520 0.38 -2.86 68.13
C VAL A 520 1.85 -2.73 68.50
N THR A 521 2.24 -3.31 69.64
CA THR A 521 3.62 -3.28 70.16
C THR A 521 4.50 -4.41 69.62
N LYS A 522 3.89 -5.51 69.16
CA LYS A 522 4.56 -6.63 68.50
C LYS A 522 3.66 -7.14 67.39
N ASN A 523 4.13 -7.15 66.14
CA ASN A 523 3.32 -7.67 65.03
C ASN A 523 3.36 -9.20 64.96
N ASP A 524 4.55 -9.79 65.01
CA ASP A 524 4.75 -11.25 65.00
C ASP A 524 4.19 -11.91 66.27
N GLN A 525 3.20 -12.78 66.08
CA GLN A 525 2.51 -13.50 67.16
C GLN A 525 3.06 -14.93 67.38
N GLY A 526 3.98 -15.39 66.53
CA GLY A 526 4.56 -16.73 66.60
C GLY A 526 4.31 -17.56 65.34
N THR A 527 4.48 -18.88 65.46
CA THR A 527 4.43 -19.83 64.33
C THR A 527 3.29 -20.82 64.51
N LEU A 528 2.48 -20.99 63.46
CA LEU A 528 1.51 -22.09 63.37
C LEU A 528 2.22 -23.38 63.00
N ALA A 529 1.87 -24.49 63.63
CA ALA A 529 2.41 -25.81 63.28
C ALA A 529 1.71 -26.41 62.05
N THR A 530 2.41 -27.27 61.31
CA THR A 530 1.79 -28.06 60.23
C THR A 530 0.62 -28.89 60.78
N GLY A 531 -0.49 -28.89 60.05
CA GLY A 531 -1.73 -29.57 60.43
C GLY A 531 -2.66 -28.75 61.35
N THR A 532 -2.22 -27.62 61.92
CA THR A 532 -3.10 -26.76 62.73
C THR A 532 -4.32 -26.30 61.92
N PRO A 533 -5.56 -26.54 62.39
CA PRO A 533 -6.77 -26.02 61.76
C PRO A 533 -6.93 -24.52 62.05
N VAL A 534 -7.39 -23.76 61.07
CA VAL A 534 -7.63 -22.32 61.16
C VAL A 534 -8.96 -21.94 60.48
N PHE A 535 -9.74 -21.07 61.11
CA PHE A 535 -10.95 -20.50 60.54
C PHE A 535 -10.58 -19.27 59.71
N ILE A 536 -10.85 -19.26 58.41
CA ILE A 536 -10.46 -18.17 57.50
C ILE A 536 -11.62 -17.21 57.20
N TYR A 537 -11.31 -15.93 56.99
CA TYR A 537 -12.30 -14.85 56.85
C TYR A 537 -12.20 -14.09 55.54
N ARG A 538 -10.99 -13.66 55.18
CA ARG A 538 -10.72 -12.91 53.95
C ARG A 538 -9.28 -13.05 53.49
N GLU A 539 -9.05 -12.76 52.21
CA GLU A 539 -7.76 -12.67 51.55
C GLU A 539 -7.51 -11.22 51.10
N ASP A 540 -6.30 -10.71 51.29
CA ASP A 540 -5.86 -9.42 50.75
C ASP A 540 -5.16 -9.59 49.38
N PRO A 541 -4.99 -8.50 48.60
CA PRO A 541 -4.34 -8.56 47.28
C PRO A 541 -2.89 -9.07 47.29
N ASN A 542 -2.22 -9.02 48.44
CA ASN A 542 -0.86 -9.50 48.64
C ASN A 542 -0.79 -11.00 48.99
N GLY A 543 -1.93 -11.71 49.01
CA GLY A 543 -1.99 -13.14 49.31
C GLY A 543 -1.85 -13.44 50.81
N TRP A 544 -2.27 -12.54 51.69
CA TRP A 544 -2.42 -12.83 53.12
C TRP A 544 -3.86 -13.21 53.45
N ILE A 545 -4.01 -14.21 54.32
CA ILE A 545 -5.30 -14.73 54.79
C ILE A 545 -5.53 -14.28 56.23
N GLU A 546 -6.64 -13.58 56.47
CA GLU A 546 -7.13 -13.32 57.82
C GLU A 546 -7.79 -14.59 58.39
N PHE A 547 -7.39 -14.99 59.59
CA PHE A 547 -7.85 -16.19 60.24
C PHE A 547 -8.01 -16.01 61.76
N SER A 548 -8.59 -17.01 62.43
CA SER A 548 -8.50 -17.20 63.88
C SER A 548 -8.36 -18.68 64.26
N LEU A 549 -7.76 -18.95 65.42
CA LEU A 549 -7.53 -20.32 65.93
C LEU A 549 -8.82 -20.99 66.43
N THR A 550 -9.80 -20.20 66.85
CA THR A 550 -11.14 -20.63 67.24
C THR A 550 -12.19 -19.89 66.43
N MET A 551 -13.39 -20.46 66.28
CA MET A 551 -14.48 -19.78 65.59
C MET A 551 -14.83 -18.47 66.31
N ASN A 552 -14.76 -17.35 65.58
CA ASN A 552 -14.96 -15.98 66.07
C ASN A 552 -13.91 -15.47 67.08
N GLY A 553 -12.78 -16.17 67.26
CA GLY A 553 -11.65 -15.69 68.05
C GLY A 553 -10.89 -14.52 67.42
N ASN A 554 -9.85 -14.06 68.13
CA ASN A 554 -8.93 -12.98 67.71
C ASN A 554 -8.43 -13.18 66.28
N LYS A 555 -8.40 -12.08 65.51
CA LYS A 555 -7.99 -12.09 64.10
C LYS A 555 -6.49 -11.89 63.95
N TYR A 556 -5.91 -12.70 63.09
CA TYR A 556 -4.51 -12.66 62.70
C TYR A 556 -4.38 -12.91 61.21
N TRP A 557 -3.19 -12.67 60.66
CA TRP A 557 -2.88 -12.81 59.24
C TRP A 557 -1.75 -13.81 59.03
N VAL A 558 -1.91 -14.70 58.05
CA VAL A 558 -0.91 -15.70 57.64
C VAL A 558 -0.76 -15.69 56.13
N LEU A 559 0.45 -15.92 55.62
CA LEU A 559 0.68 -15.97 54.17
C LEU A 559 -0.03 -17.19 53.57
N LYS A 560 -0.80 -16.98 52.50
CA LYS A 560 -1.62 -18.01 51.84
C LYS A 560 -0.85 -19.27 51.45
N ALA A 561 0.42 -19.13 51.06
CA ALA A 561 1.30 -20.23 50.70
C ALA A 561 1.55 -21.24 51.86
N GLY A 562 1.37 -20.81 53.11
CA GLY A 562 1.45 -21.66 54.30
C GLY A 562 0.19 -22.48 54.59
N LEU A 563 -0.91 -22.29 53.84
CA LEU A 563 -2.19 -22.97 54.04
C LEU A 563 -2.54 -23.93 52.89
N ASN A 564 -3.30 -24.98 53.20
CA ASN A 564 -3.98 -25.82 52.21
C ASN A 564 -5.30 -25.13 51.78
N MET A 565 -5.20 -24.21 50.83
CA MET A 565 -6.29 -23.31 50.39
C MET A 565 -7.37 -23.95 49.51
#